data_AF-A0A3P6CAL0-F1
#
_entry.id   AF-A0A3P6CAL0-F1
#
_cell.length_a   1.000
_cell.length_b   1.000
_cell.length_c   1.000
_cell.angle_alpha   90.00
_cell.angle_beta   90.00
_cell.angle_gamma   90.00
#
_symmetry.space_group_name_H-M   'P 1'
#
loop_
_entity.id
_entity.type
_entity.pdbx_description
1 polymer ?
#
loop_
_entity_poly.entity_id
_entity_poly.type
_entity_poly.pdbx_seq_one_letter_code
_entity_poly.pdbx_strand_id
1 'polypeptide(L)'
;MASALMIKPQEIEKLFDDELRQTMRMNYYPPCPDPDQVIGLIPHSDSTGLTILLQVNEVEGLQIKKNGKWVPVKPLPNAFVVNIGDVLEIITNGSYRSIEHRGVVSSEKERLSVAAFHNLGMGKEVGPVRSLVEKQKAAFFKSVTIEEYRKDLFTRKLDGKAYLDAMRI
;
A
#
# COMPACT_ATOMS: atom_id res chain seq x y z
N MET A 1 -7.38 13.95 -1.74
CA MET A 1 -6.74 13.22 -2.87
C MET A 1 -7.35 13.62 -4.22
N ALA A 2 -8.63 13.32 -4.49
CA ALA A 2 -9.29 13.67 -5.75
C ALA A 2 -9.15 15.15 -6.16
N SER A 3 -9.34 16.09 -5.22
CA SER A 3 -9.20 17.53 -5.49
C SER A 3 -7.80 17.90 -5.99
N ALA A 4 -6.75 17.28 -5.44
CA ALA A 4 -5.37 17.53 -5.88
C ALA A 4 -5.08 16.96 -7.28
N LEU A 5 -5.83 15.93 -7.70
CA LEU A 5 -5.79 15.40 -9.06
C LEU A 5 -6.65 16.21 -10.04
N MET A 6 -7.39 17.21 -9.56
CA MET A 6 -8.35 18.02 -10.32
C MET A 6 -9.42 17.17 -11.01
N ILE A 7 -9.92 16.15 -10.31
CA ILE A 7 -11.07 15.34 -10.72
C ILE A 7 -12.21 15.52 -9.72
N LYS A 8 -13.43 15.10 -10.09
CA LYS A 8 -14.57 15.21 -9.18
C LYS A 8 -14.39 14.21 -8.02
N PRO A 9 -14.50 14.62 -6.74
CA PRO A 9 -14.36 13.72 -5.60
C PRO A 9 -15.21 12.46 -5.68
N GLN A 10 -16.42 12.60 -6.24
CA GLN A 10 -17.38 11.52 -6.43
C GLN A 10 -16.86 10.38 -7.31
N GLU A 11 -15.88 10.62 -8.18
CA GLU A 11 -15.26 9.56 -8.99
C GLU A 11 -14.43 8.60 -8.14
N ILE A 12 -13.83 9.08 -7.04
CA ILE A 12 -13.08 8.25 -6.09
C ILE A 12 -13.99 7.74 -4.98
N GLU A 13 -14.88 8.58 -4.44
CA GLU A 13 -15.81 8.20 -3.36
C GLU A 13 -16.67 6.98 -3.74
N LYS A 14 -17.15 6.91 -4.99
CA LYS A 14 -17.93 5.75 -5.48
C LYS A 14 -17.16 4.43 -5.54
N LEU A 15 -15.82 4.48 -5.57
CA LEU A 15 -14.97 3.30 -5.53
C LEU A 15 -14.80 2.80 -4.08
N PHE A 16 -14.75 3.73 -3.13
CA PHE A 16 -14.58 3.48 -1.70
C PHE A 16 -15.88 3.74 -0.91
N ASP A 17 -17.01 3.28 -1.45
CA ASP A 17 -18.36 3.46 -0.87
C ASP A 17 -18.66 2.41 0.22
N ASP A 18 -19.94 2.15 0.51
CA ASP A 18 -20.36 1.23 1.57
C ASP A 18 -19.90 -0.23 1.35
N GLU A 19 -19.45 -0.59 0.14
CA GLU A 19 -18.84 -1.89 -0.14
C GLU A 19 -17.34 -1.95 0.21
N LEU A 20 -16.76 -0.87 0.73
CA LEU A 20 -15.39 -0.79 1.20
C LEU A 20 -15.05 -1.97 2.10
N ARG A 21 -13.95 -2.65 1.78
CA ARG A 21 -13.39 -3.68 2.66
C ARG A 21 -12.23 -3.14 3.46
N GLN A 22 -12.39 -3.17 4.78
CA GLN A 22 -11.30 -2.91 5.71
C GLN A 22 -10.79 -4.22 6.31
N THR A 23 -9.47 -4.36 6.37
CA THR A 23 -8.81 -5.44 7.11
C THR A 23 -7.75 -4.85 8.01
N MET A 24 -7.49 -5.48 9.16
CA MET A 24 -6.45 -5.06 10.08
C MET A 24 -5.39 -6.14 10.26
N ARG A 25 -4.13 -5.74 10.34
CA ARG A 25 -3.00 -6.60 10.69
C ARG A 25 -2.29 -6.04 11.90
N MET A 26 -2.27 -6.82 12.97
CA MET A 26 -1.48 -6.54 14.17
C MET A 26 -0.14 -7.24 14.02
N ASN A 27 0.95 -6.50 14.13
CA ASN A 27 2.30 -7.03 13.98
C ASN A 27 3.04 -6.93 15.32
N TYR A 28 3.62 -8.05 15.73
CA TYR A 28 4.55 -8.14 16.83
C TYR A 28 5.90 -8.60 16.29
N TYR A 29 6.94 -7.79 16.47
CA TYR A 29 8.30 -8.10 16.06
C TYR A 29 9.13 -8.31 17.33
N PRO A 30 9.48 -9.55 17.70
CA PRO A 30 10.30 -9.81 18.89
C PRO A 30 11.73 -9.25 18.72
N PRO A 31 12.46 -9.03 19.83
CA PRO A 31 13.89 -8.79 19.77
C PRO A 31 14.62 -9.93 19.04
N CYS A 32 15.61 -9.61 18.23
CA CYS A 32 16.40 -10.58 17.48
C CYS A 32 17.91 -10.35 17.72
N PRO A 33 18.67 -11.36 18.17
CA PRO A 33 20.11 -11.22 18.44
C PRO A 33 20.93 -10.75 17.22
N ASP A 34 20.53 -11.17 16.02
CA ASP A 34 21.22 -10.89 14.76
C ASP A 34 20.32 -10.09 13.79
N PRO A 35 19.95 -8.84 14.10
CA PRO A 35 18.93 -8.09 13.37
C PRO A 35 19.32 -7.76 11.92
N ASP A 36 20.62 -7.78 11.61
CA ASP A 36 21.14 -7.56 10.25
C ASP A 36 21.03 -8.80 9.35
N GLN A 37 20.81 -9.99 9.93
CA GLN A 37 20.71 -11.26 9.19
C GLN A 37 19.26 -11.67 8.88
N VAL A 38 18.28 -11.00 9.49
CA VAL A 38 16.86 -11.33 9.34
C VAL A 38 16.03 -10.11 8.98
N ILE A 39 14.79 -10.34 8.53
CA ILE A 39 13.82 -9.29 8.27
C ILE A 39 12.52 -9.62 8.96
N GLY A 40 11.92 -8.64 9.65
CA GLY A 40 10.65 -8.82 10.33
C GLY A 40 9.48 -8.90 9.35
N LEU A 41 9.49 -8.03 8.34
CA LEU A 41 8.55 -8.06 7.23
C LEU A 41 9.31 -7.75 5.93
N ILE A 42 9.28 -8.70 4.99
CA ILE A 42 9.99 -8.62 3.72
C ILE A 42 9.61 -7.36 2.91
N PRO A 43 10.51 -6.86 2.04
CA PRO A 43 10.20 -5.80 1.08
C PRO A 43 8.94 -6.09 0.25
N HIS A 44 7.98 -5.17 0.25
CA HIS A 44 6.75 -5.25 -0.54
C HIS A 44 6.12 -3.87 -0.74
N SER A 45 5.24 -3.74 -1.73
CA SER A 45 4.20 -2.70 -1.75
C SER A 45 2.89 -3.24 -1.17
N ASP A 46 2.05 -2.34 -0.64
CA ASP A 46 0.71 -2.72 -0.21
C ASP A 46 -0.19 -2.91 -1.43
N SER A 47 -0.86 -4.06 -1.52
CA SER A 47 -1.76 -4.37 -2.63
C SER A 47 -3.16 -3.76 -2.48
N THR A 48 -3.33 -2.77 -1.60
CA THR A 48 -4.62 -2.17 -1.19
C THR A 48 -4.76 -0.77 -1.79
N GLY A 49 -5.83 -0.05 -1.43
CA GLY A 49 -5.99 1.35 -1.83
C GLY A 49 -5.17 2.28 -0.92
N LEU A 50 -5.48 2.26 0.37
CA LEU A 50 -4.81 3.12 1.35
C LEU A 50 -4.54 2.35 2.65
N THR A 51 -3.33 2.46 3.17
CA THR A 51 -2.96 1.90 4.46
C THR A 51 -2.78 3.01 5.48
N ILE A 52 -3.34 2.82 6.67
CA ILE A 52 -3.16 3.69 7.83
C ILE A 52 -2.51 2.83 8.92
N LEU A 53 -1.28 3.17 9.28
CA LEU A 53 -0.46 2.43 10.23
C LEU A 53 -0.31 3.24 11.52
N LEU A 54 -0.69 2.60 12.63
CA LEU A 54 -0.33 3.03 13.97
C LEU A 54 0.93 2.29 14.42
N GLN A 55 1.95 3.03 14.84
CA GLN A 55 3.02 2.43 15.61
C GLN A 55 2.68 2.51 17.10
N VAL A 56 2.64 1.36 17.76
CA VAL A 56 2.08 1.22 19.12
C VAL A 56 3.10 1.58 20.19
N ASN A 57 4.39 1.38 19.93
CA ASN A 57 5.48 1.77 20.82
C ASN A 57 6.54 2.57 20.05
N GLU A 58 7.55 3.11 20.75
CA GLU A 58 8.54 4.03 20.17
C GLU A 58 9.68 3.33 19.40
N VAL A 59 9.64 2.00 19.27
CA VAL A 59 10.71 1.22 18.63
C VAL A 59 10.67 1.40 17.12
N GLU A 60 11.70 2.01 16.54
CA GLU A 60 11.83 2.18 15.09
C GLU A 60 11.91 0.82 14.36
N GLY A 61 11.50 0.78 13.09
CA GLY A 61 11.61 -0.44 12.30
C GLY A 61 10.92 -0.41 10.94
N LEU A 62 10.01 0.53 10.70
CA LEU A 62 9.49 0.75 9.36
C LEU A 62 10.55 1.45 8.49
N GLN A 63 10.82 0.90 7.31
CA GLN A 63 11.65 1.54 6.29
C GLN A 63 10.92 1.57 4.96
N ILE A 64 11.06 2.69 4.23
CA ILE A 64 10.51 2.86 2.87
C ILE A 64 11.65 2.91 1.86
N LYS A 65 11.39 2.50 0.63
CA LYS A 65 12.36 2.57 -0.47
C LYS A 65 12.19 3.88 -1.24
N LYS A 66 13.20 4.74 -1.17
CA LYS A 66 13.25 6.02 -1.88
C LYS A 66 14.54 6.13 -2.68
N ASN A 67 14.42 6.34 -3.99
CA ASN A 67 15.57 6.44 -4.91
C ASN A 67 16.55 5.26 -4.77
N GLY A 68 16.02 4.04 -4.68
CA GLY A 68 16.81 2.81 -4.52
C GLY A 68 17.40 2.57 -3.13
N LYS A 69 17.19 3.48 -2.17
CA LYS A 69 17.72 3.39 -0.81
C LYS A 69 16.61 3.15 0.21
N TRP A 70 16.90 2.37 1.24
CA TRP A 70 16.01 2.21 2.40
C TRP A 70 16.15 3.42 3.32
N VAL A 71 15.03 4.03 3.67
CA VAL A 71 14.95 5.22 4.52
C VAL A 71 14.07 4.89 5.73
N PRO A 72 14.53 5.10 6.97
CA PRO A 72 13.73 4.87 8.16
C PRO A 72 12.57 5.87 8.25
N VAL A 73 11.42 5.39 8.71
CA VAL A 73 10.28 6.24 9.06
C VAL A 73 10.27 6.40 10.57
N LYS A 74 10.58 7.62 11.03
CA LYS A 74 10.58 7.94 12.45
C LYS A 74 9.15 8.04 12.98
N PRO A 75 8.79 7.31 14.05
CA PRO A 75 7.50 7.44 14.70
C PRO A 75 7.37 8.83 15.32
N LEU A 76 6.24 9.49 15.08
CA LEU A 76 5.90 10.75 15.74
C LEU A 76 4.79 10.47 16.78
N PRO A 77 4.84 11.11 17.96
CA PRO A 77 3.74 11.03 18.91
C PRO A 77 2.42 11.48 18.27
N ASN A 78 1.33 10.77 18.55
CA ASN A 78 -0.02 11.08 18.08
C ASN A 78 -0.16 11.16 16.55
N ALA A 79 0.66 10.41 15.80
CA ALA A 79 0.62 10.38 14.35
C ALA A 79 0.33 8.97 13.80
N PHE A 80 -0.31 8.94 12.64
CA PHE A 80 -0.38 7.77 11.79
C PHE A 80 0.60 7.91 10.63
N VAL A 81 1.15 6.79 10.18
CA VAL A 81 1.80 6.71 8.87
C VAL A 81 0.73 6.31 7.86
N VAL A 82 0.60 7.07 6.78
CA VAL A 82 -0.34 6.77 5.70
C VAL A 82 0.45 6.51 4.43
N ASN A 83 0.17 5.40 3.75
CA ASN A 83 0.79 5.09 2.46
C ASN A 83 -0.24 4.68 1.40
N ILE A 84 0.12 5.00 0.17
CA ILE A 84 -0.61 4.64 -1.05
C ILE A 84 -0.31 3.17 -1.34
N GLY A 85 -1.34 2.38 -1.60
CA GLY A 85 -1.20 1.03 -2.11
C GLY A 85 -1.40 0.96 -3.64
N ASP A 86 -1.12 -0.21 -4.19
CA ASP A 86 -1.07 -0.49 -5.62
C ASP A 86 -2.43 -0.26 -6.30
N VAL A 87 -3.54 -0.57 -5.62
CA VAL A 87 -4.89 -0.32 -6.16
C VAL A 87 -5.12 1.17 -6.36
N LEU A 88 -4.66 2.02 -5.44
CA LEU A 88 -4.80 3.47 -5.60
C LEU A 88 -3.82 4.04 -6.63
N GLU A 89 -2.63 3.45 -6.80
CA GLU A 89 -1.75 3.78 -7.93
C GLU A 89 -2.43 3.48 -9.27
N ILE A 90 -3.09 2.32 -9.40
CA ILE A 90 -3.86 1.94 -10.60
C ILE A 90 -5.02 2.91 -10.84
N ILE A 91 -5.88 3.14 -9.83
CA ILE A 91 -7.03 4.06 -9.91
C ILE A 91 -6.62 5.45 -10.35
N THR A 92 -5.48 5.95 -9.84
CA THR A 92 -4.98 7.28 -10.18
C THR A 92 -4.16 7.33 -11.47
N ASN A 93 -4.16 6.24 -12.23
CA ASN A 93 -3.37 6.05 -13.46
C ASN A 93 -1.90 6.44 -13.25
N GLY A 94 -1.32 6.06 -12.11
CA GLY A 94 0.08 6.32 -11.79
C GLY A 94 0.39 7.72 -11.26
N SER A 95 -0.61 8.58 -11.06
CA SER A 95 -0.42 9.93 -10.50
C SER A 95 0.06 9.88 -9.05
N TYR A 96 -0.48 8.95 -8.26
CA TYR A 96 0.07 8.57 -6.97
C TYR A 96 0.85 7.28 -7.07
N ARG A 97 1.93 7.19 -6.30
CA ARG A 97 2.86 6.06 -6.33
C ARG A 97 2.77 5.27 -5.05
N SER A 98 2.50 3.97 -5.19
CA SER A 98 2.76 2.98 -4.18
C SER A 98 4.27 2.75 -4.07
N ILE A 99 4.77 2.61 -2.85
CA ILE A 99 6.21 2.49 -2.57
C ILE A 99 6.51 1.18 -1.86
N GLU A 100 7.65 0.59 -2.20
CA GLU A 100 8.16 -0.56 -1.45
C GLU A 100 8.52 -0.11 -0.03
N HIS A 101 8.17 -0.95 0.94
CA HIS A 101 8.50 -0.77 2.35
C HIS A 101 8.79 -2.12 2.99
N ARG A 102 9.46 -2.10 4.15
CA ARG A 102 9.83 -3.29 4.92
C ARG A 102 9.79 -3.01 6.42
N GLY A 103 9.70 -4.08 7.21
CA GLY A 103 9.84 -4.03 8.66
C GLY A 103 11.15 -4.67 9.09
N VAL A 104 12.06 -3.91 9.68
CA VAL A 104 13.27 -4.43 10.33
C VAL A 104 13.01 -4.72 11.80
N VAL A 105 13.84 -5.56 12.39
CA VAL A 105 13.79 -5.94 13.82
C VAL A 105 14.90 -5.26 14.59
N SER A 106 14.74 -5.17 15.91
CA SER A 106 15.76 -4.66 16.85
C SER A 106 16.32 -5.83 17.67
N SER A 107 17.56 -5.72 18.15
CA SER A 107 18.13 -6.66 19.12
C SER A 107 17.72 -6.39 20.56
N GLU A 108 17.21 -5.19 20.84
CA GLU A 108 17.00 -4.72 22.21
C GLU A 108 15.55 -4.87 22.67
N LYS A 109 14.59 -4.53 21.80
CA LYS A 109 13.18 -4.39 22.20
C LYS A 109 12.22 -4.82 21.11
N GLU A 110 11.06 -5.33 21.53
CA GLU A 110 9.97 -5.67 20.64
C GLU A 110 9.37 -4.43 19.98
N ARG A 111 8.96 -4.56 18.72
CA ARG A 111 8.20 -3.53 18.01
C ARG A 111 6.77 -3.98 17.80
N LEU A 112 5.81 -3.08 18.05
CA LEU A 112 4.39 -3.34 17.80
C LEU A 112 3.82 -2.32 16.81
N SER A 113 2.98 -2.78 15.89
CA SER A 113 2.24 -1.91 14.98
C SER A 113 0.90 -2.50 14.59
N VAL A 114 -0.05 -1.64 14.24
CA VAL A 114 -1.37 -2.02 13.73
C VAL A 114 -1.58 -1.32 12.39
N ALA A 115 -1.74 -2.09 11.33
CA ALA A 115 -2.02 -1.59 9.98
C ALA A 115 -3.50 -1.80 9.65
N ALA A 116 -4.22 -0.73 9.31
CA ALA A 116 -5.56 -0.78 8.76
C ALA A 116 -5.49 -0.55 7.25
N PHE A 117 -5.92 -1.56 6.49
CA PHE A 117 -5.91 -1.55 5.03
C PHE A 117 -7.31 -1.26 4.51
N HIS A 118 -7.44 -0.24 3.67
CA HIS A 118 -8.68 0.19 3.04
C HIS A 118 -8.64 -0.22 1.57
N ASN A 119 -9.56 -1.10 1.18
CA ASN A 119 -9.61 -1.68 -0.15
C ASN A 119 -11.03 -1.58 -0.73
N LEU A 120 -11.13 -1.67 -2.04
CA LEU A 120 -12.41 -1.68 -2.74
C LEU A 120 -13.25 -2.91 -2.35
N GLY A 121 -14.55 -2.83 -2.61
CA GLY A 121 -15.46 -3.96 -2.53
C GLY A 121 -15.14 -5.06 -3.55
N MET A 122 -15.51 -6.31 -3.26
CA MET A 122 -15.17 -7.46 -4.12
C MET A 122 -15.80 -7.39 -5.51
N GLY A 123 -16.99 -6.80 -5.63
CA GLY A 123 -17.69 -6.62 -6.90
C GLY A 123 -17.23 -5.39 -7.71
N LYS A 124 -16.28 -4.62 -7.19
CA LYS A 124 -15.76 -3.42 -7.87
C LYS A 124 -14.63 -3.80 -8.83
N GLU A 125 -14.45 -2.95 -9.83
CA GLU A 125 -13.32 -3.01 -10.74
C GLU A 125 -12.15 -2.17 -10.20
N VAL A 126 -10.93 -2.68 -10.33
CA VAL A 126 -9.69 -1.92 -10.20
C VAL A 126 -9.17 -1.57 -11.58
N GLY A 127 -9.10 -0.27 -11.87
CA GLY A 127 -8.66 0.27 -13.15
C GLY A 127 -8.52 1.79 -13.07
N PRO A 128 -7.83 2.43 -14.04
CA PRO A 128 -7.61 3.86 -14.02
C PRO A 128 -8.93 4.62 -14.24
N VAL A 129 -9.17 5.65 -13.43
CA VAL A 129 -10.38 6.48 -13.56
C VAL A 129 -10.37 7.20 -14.91
N ARG A 130 -11.51 7.14 -15.61
CA ARG A 130 -11.68 7.67 -16.96
C ARG A 130 -11.21 9.12 -17.12
N SER A 131 -11.56 10.01 -16.19
CA SER A 131 -11.16 11.42 -16.25
C SER A 131 -9.63 11.61 -16.23
N LEU A 132 -8.90 10.75 -15.52
CA LEU A 132 -7.43 10.76 -15.50
C LEU A 132 -6.84 10.19 -16.79
N VAL A 133 -7.43 9.13 -17.34
CA VAL A 133 -7.04 8.58 -18.65
C VAL A 133 -7.22 9.63 -19.75
N GLU A 134 -8.37 10.33 -19.78
CA GLU A 134 -8.66 11.40 -20.75
C GLU A 134 -7.68 12.57 -20.58
N LYS A 135 -7.42 12.99 -19.33
CA LYS A 135 -6.47 14.07 -19.02
C LYS A 135 -5.04 13.73 -19.41
N GLN A 136 -4.61 12.48 -19.20
CA GLN A 136 -3.26 12.01 -19.52
C GLN A 136 -3.13 11.49 -20.95
N LYS A 137 -4.24 11.35 -21.67
CA LYS A 137 -4.34 10.84 -23.06
C LYS A 137 -3.81 9.41 -23.24
N ALA A 138 -3.73 8.63 -22.16
CA ALA A 138 -3.27 7.25 -22.17
C ALA A 138 -3.73 6.52 -20.90
N ALA A 139 -4.05 5.23 -21.03
CA ALA A 139 -4.18 4.33 -19.89
C ALA A 139 -2.84 3.62 -19.67
N PHE A 140 -2.34 3.62 -18.44
CA PHE A 140 -1.07 2.94 -18.10
C PHE A 140 -1.29 1.60 -17.40
N PHE A 141 -2.53 1.29 -17.03
CA PHE A 141 -2.89 0.08 -16.31
C PHE A 141 -4.15 -0.54 -16.92
N LYS A 142 -4.23 -1.86 -16.83
CA LYS A 142 -5.39 -2.69 -17.17
C LYS A 142 -6.50 -2.49 -16.12
N SER A 143 -7.71 -2.85 -16.52
CA SER A 143 -8.89 -2.97 -15.65
C SER A 143 -9.18 -4.45 -15.38
N VAL A 144 -9.40 -4.82 -14.13
CA VAL A 144 -9.84 -6.17 -13.70
C VAL A 144 -10.76 -6.06 -12.50
N THR A 145 -11.57 -7.09 -12.22
CA THR A 145 -12.35 -7.12 -10.97
C THR A 145 -11.43 -7.27 -9.75
N ILE A 146 -11.86 -6.81 -8.58
CA ILE A 146 -11.10 -7.01 -7.33
C ILE A 146 -10.96 -8.49 -6.97
N GLU A 147 -11.93 -9.31 -7.35
CA GLU A 147 -11.86 -10.76 -7.20
C GLU A 147 -10.70 -11.36 -8.02
N GLU A 148 -10.63 -11.05 -9.30
CA GLU A 148 -9.51 -11.44 -10.17
C GLU A 148 -8.19 -10.88 -9.64
N TYR A 149 -8.18 -9.59 -9.27
CA TYR A 149 -6.99 -8.93 -8.74
C TYR A 149 -6.42 -9.66 -7.53
N ARG A 150 -7.29 -10.07 -6.59
CA ARG A 150 -6.88 -10.81 -5.39
C ARG A 150 -6.45 -12.23 -5.71
N LYS A 151 -7.20 -12.93 -6.56
CA LYS A 151 -6.86 -14.30 -6.98
C LYS A 151 -5.46 -14.35 -7.60
N ASP A 152 -5.18 -13.43 -8.52
CA ASP A 152 -3.90 -13.35 -9.20
C ASP A 152 -2.77 -12.91 -8.27
N LEU A 153 -3.03 -11.98 -7.34
CA LEU A 153 -2.08 -11.60 -6.31
C LEU A 153 -1.66 -12.79 -5.43
N PHE A 154 -2.62 -13.59 -4.95
CA PHE A 154 -2.34 -14.71 -4.05
C PHE A 154 -1.76 -15.96 -4.72
N THR A 155 -1.83 -16.05 -6.05
CA THR A 155 -1.13 -17.10 -6.81
C THR A 155 0.35 -16.78 -7.05
N ARG A 156 0.78 -15.56 -6.71
CA ARG A 156 2.15 -15.08 -6.91
C ARG A 156 2.86 -14.91 -5.57
N LYS A 157 4.19 -15.03 -5.59
CA LYS A 157 5.02 -14.69 -4.44
C LYS A 157 4.96 -13.18 -4.19
N LEU A 158 4.94 -12.78 -2.92
CA LEU A 158 5.11 -11.38 -2.54
C LEU A 158 6.55 -10.96 -2.86
N ASP A 159 6.72 -10.22 -3.95
CA ASP A 159 8.02 -9.78 -4.47
C ASP A 159 7.95 -8.32 -4.93
N GLY A 160 8.28 -7.40 -4.02
CA GLY A 160 8.32 -5.97 -4.32
C GLY A 160 7.01 -5.45 -4.94
N LYS A 161 7.11 -4.93 -6.17
CA LYS A 161 5.99 -4.39 -6.97
C LYS A 161 5.57 -5.28 -8.14
N ALA A 162 6.01 -6.54 -8.16
CA ALA A 162 5.87 -7.42 -9.34
C ALA A 162 4.43 -7.55 -9.85
N TYR A 163 3.43 -7.49 -8.96
CA TYR A 163 2.04 -7.57 -9.38
C TYR A 163 1.51 -6.26 -9.98
N LEU A 164 1.89 -5.11 -9.44
CA LEU A 164 1.58 -3.82 -10.07
C LEU A 164 2.15 -3.74 -11.48
N ASP A 165 3.36 -4.27 -11.71
CA ASP A 165 3.98 -4.25 -13.04
C ASP A 165 3.25 -5.16 -14.04
N ALA A 166 2.65 -6.27 -13.58
CA ALA A 166 1.81 -7.11 -14.42
C ALA A 166 0.49 -6.44 -14.87
N MET A 167 0.03 -5.45 -14.08
CA MET A 167 -1.14 -4.63 -14.41
C MET A 167 -0.84 -3.53 -15.43
N ARG A 168 0.43 -3.23 -15.75
CA ARG A 168 0.78 -2.21 -16.74
C ARG A 168 0.37 -2.64 -18.17
N ILE A 169 0.09 -1.65 -19.01
CA ILE A 169 -0.14 -1.78 -20.47
C ILE A 169 1.17 -1.56 -21.21
#